data_AF-A0A6I3B5R6-F1
#
_entry.id   AF-A0A6I3B5R6-F1
#
_cell.length_a   1.000
_cell.length_b   1.000
_cell.length_c   1.000
_cell.angle_alpha   90.00
_cell.angle_beta   90.00
_cell.angle_gamma   90.00
#
_symmetry.space_group_name_H-M   'P 1'
#
loop_
_entity.id
_entity.type
_entity.pdbx_description
1 polymer ?
#
loop_
_entity_poly.entity_id
_entity_poly.type
_entity_poly.pdbx_seq_one_letter_code
_entity_poly.pdbx_strand_id
1 'polypeptide(L)' 'MVARAGTGTTQFISDGVEGLIAADDAGSAAALIRLARDRELLNSLSAHNASTAPSQTWPAVLEQVRVGYAEALKRIGK' A
#
# COMPACT_ATOMS: atom_id res chain seq x y z
N MET A 1 6.75 -0.04 -6.40
CA MET A 1 5.44 0.06 -7.11
C MET A 1 5.17 1.52 -7.50
N VAL A 2 4.16 1.78 -8.33
CA VAL A 2 3.65 3.15 -8.59
C VAL A 2 2.19 3.20 -8.15
N ALA A 3 1.83 4.19 -7.34
CA ALA A 3 0.48 4.39 -6.84
C ALA A 3 -0.04 5.77 -7.20
N ARG A 4 -1.36 5.90 -7.40
CA ARG A 4 -1.98 7.18 -7.70
C ARG A 4 -2.50 7.84 -6.42
N ALA A 5 -2.21 9.13 -6.26
CA ALA A 5 -2.71 9.95 -5.18
C ALA A 5 -4.26 9.99 -5.18
N GLY A 6 -4.85 10.13 -4.00
CA GLY A 6 -6.31 10.15 -3.84
C GLY A 6 -6.99 8.79 -4.01
N THR A 7 -6.23 7.74 -4.28
CA THR A 7 -6.70 6.36 -4.13
C THR A 7 -6.40 5.88 -2.71
N GLY A 8 -7.21 4.98 -2.16
CA GLY A 8 -6.97 4.35 -0.86
C GLY A 8 -5.71 3.48 -0.80
N THR A 9 -4.72 3.69 -1.66
CA THR A 9 -3.41 3.02 -1.61
C THR A 9 -2.34 3.90 -0.94
N THR A 10 -2.56 5.22 -0.85
CA THR A 10 -1.62 6.14 -0.15
C THR A 10 -1.64 5.96 1.37
N GLN A 11 -2.61 5.23 1.92
CA GLN A 11 -2.65 4.89 3.35
C GLN A 11 -1.48 3.98 3.76
N PHE A 12 -0.80 3.31 2.81
CA PHE A 12 0.24 2.31 3.10
C PHE A 12 1.50 2.43 2.25
N ILE A 13 1.58 3.47 1.41
CA ILE A 13 2.73 3.72 0.53
C ILE A 13 3.29 5.08 0.88
N SER A 14 4.56 5.11 1.28
CA SER A 14 5.33 6.34 1.44
C SER A 14 6.16 6.55 0.16
N ASP A 15 6.11 7.77 -0.37
CA ASP A 15 6.84 8.10 -1.60
C ASP A 15 8.36 7.90 -1.41
N GLY A 16 8.96 7.14 -2.30
CA GLY A 16 10.38 6.79 -2.27
C GLY A 16 10.77 5.64 -1.33
N VAL A 17 9.82 5.01 -0.61
CA VAL A 17 10.13 3.94 0.35
C VAL A 17 9.50 2.60 -0.07
N GLU A 18 8.17 2.51 -0.10
CA GLU A 18 7.47 1.32 -0.63
C GLU A 18 7.22 1.43 -2.14
N GLY A 19 7.17 2.66 -2.65
CA GLY A 19 6.89 2.97 -4.06
C GLY A 19 6.97 4.45 -4.37
N LEU A 20 6.56 4.82 -5.58
CA LEU A 20 6.41 6.21 -6.00
C LEU A 20 4.93 6.59 -6.07
N ILE A 21 4.59 7.80 -5.62
CA ILE A 21 3.22 8.33 -5.68
C ILE A 21 3.10 9.34 -6.82
N ALA A 22 2.17 9.09 -7.74
CA ALA A 22 1.85 9.94 -8.86
C ALA A 22 0.53 10.69 -8.64
N ALA A 23 0.47 11.97 -9.02
CA ALA A 23 -0.76 12.76 -8.92
C ALA A 23 -1.80 12.37 -9.98
N ASP A 24 -1.33 11.95 -11.16
CA ASP A 24 -2.13 11.66 -12.35
C ASP A 24 -1.45 10.59 -13.24
N ASP A 25 -2.05 10.34 -14.41
CA ASP A 25 -1.56 9.34 -15.36
C ASP A 25 -0.21 9.72 -15.97
N ALA A 26 0.03 11.02 -16.19
CA ALA A 26 1.31 11.52 -16.68
C ALA A 26 2.42 11.30 -15.65
N GLY A 27 2.14 11.61 -14.38
CA GLY A 27 3.02 11.30 -13.25
C GLY A 27 3.26 9.79 -13.11
N SER A 28 2.26 8.96 -13.39
CA SER A 28 2.40 7.50 -13.35
C SER A 28 3.36 7.00 -14.42
N ALA A 29 3.23 7.50 -15.65
CA ALA A 29 4.16 7.19 -16.73
C ALA A 29 5.60 7.66 -16.41
N ALA A 30 5.75 8.87 -15.87
CA ALA A 30 7.06 9.39 -15.47
C ALA A 30 7.70 8.54 -14.36
N ALA A 31 6.94 8.11 -13.37
CA ALA A 31 7.41 7.23 -12.30
C ALA A 31 7.86 5.86 -12.85
N LEU A 32 7.13 5.27 -13.79
CA LEU A 32 7.54 4.02 -14.44
C LEU A 32 8.82 4.19 -15.25
N ILE A 33 8.96 5.29 -16.00
CA ILE A 33 10.18 5.60 -16.75
C ILE A 33 11.38 5.75 -15.79
N ARG A 34 11.18 6.43 -14.66
CA ARG A 34 12.22 6.59 -13.63
C ARG A 34 12.67 5.22 -13.10
N LEU A 35 11.74 4.36 -12.70
CA LEU A 35 12.06 3.01 -12.21
C LEU A 35 12.74 2.13 -13.27
N ALA A 36 12.39 2.30 -14.54
CA ALA A 36 13.04 1.56 -15.63
C ALA A 36 14.49 2.00 -15.88
N ARG A 37 14.81 3.27 -15.61
CA ARG A 37 16.15 3.85 -15.81
C ARG A 37 17.04 3.76 -14.58
N ASP A 38 16.46 3.84 -13.39
CA ASP A 38 17.16 3.84 -12.11
C ASP A 38 17.01 2.48 -11.42
N ARG A 39 17.95 1.57 -11.72
CA ARG A 39 17.91 0.21 -11.19
C ARG A 39 18.25 0.14 -9.71
N GLU A 40 19.04 1.08 -9.20
CA GLU A 40 19.39 1.16 -7.79
C GLU A 40 18.16 1.50 -6.96
N LEU A 41 17.39 2.53 -7.37
CA LEU A 41 16.11 2.85 -6.76
C LEU A 41 15.14 1.66 -6.81
N LEU A 42 15.01 1.00 -7.96
CA LEU A 42 14.12 -0.15 -8.06
C LEU A 42 14.52 -1.28 -7.09
N ASN A 43 15.81 -1.56 -6.98
CA ASN A 43 16.32 -2.58 -6.08
C ASN A 43 16.12 -2.21 -4.61
N SER A 44 16.33 -0.95 -4.22
CA SER A 44 16.13 -0.50 -2.83
C SER A 44 14.67 -0.62 -2.40
N LEU A 45 13.73 -0.16 -3.23
CA LEU A 45 12.29 -0.30 -2.99
C LEU A 45 11.88 -1.78 -2.90
N SER A 46 12.44 -2.63 -3.78
CA SER A 46 12.12 -4.06 -3.79
C SER A 46 12.68 -4.77 -2.55
N ALA A 47 13.89 -4.42 -2.12
CA ALA A 47 14.50 -4.96 -0.91
C ALA A 47 13.70 -4.57 0.33
N HIS A 48 13.31 -3.29 0.46
CA HIS A 48 12.47 -2.83 1.57
C HIS A 48 11.14 -3.57 1.61
N ASN A 49 10.42 -3.66 0.49
CA ASN A 49 9.14 -4.36 0.43
C ASN A 49 9.26 -5.86 0.74
N ALA A 50 10.39 -6.48 0.46
CA ALA A 50 10.65 -7.88 0.78
C ALA A 50 10.99 -8.08 2.27
N SER A 51 11.69 -7.12 2.89
CA SER A 51 12.08 -7.21 4.31
C SER A 51 11.02 -6.70 5.28
N THR A 52 10.14 -5.81 4.80
CA THR A 52 9.18 -5.08 5.63
C THR A 52 7.77 -5.49 5.25
N ALA A 53 7.17 -6.37 6.06
CA ALA A 53 5.78 -6.74 5.86
C ALA A 53 4.87 -5.52 6.06
N PRO A 54 3.90 -5.26 5.15
CA PRO A 54 2.94 -4.18 5.35
C PRO A 54 2.06 -4.49 6.56
N SER A 55 1.56 -3.47 7.25
CA SER A 55 0.67 -3.65 8.40
C SER A 55 -0.68 -4.29 8.01
N GLN A 56 -1.04 -4.26 6.72
CA GLN A 56 -2.28 -4.81 6.15
C GLN A 56 -2.06 -6.23 5.65
N THR A 57 -1.56 -7.09 6.54
CA THR A 57 -1.45 -8.52 6.24
C THR A 57 -2.82 -9.19 6.32
N TRP A 58 -2.99 -10.31 5.62
CA TRP A 58 -4.22 -11.11 5.71
C TRP A 58 -4.60 -11.51 7.14
N PRO A 59 -3.67 -11.97 8.00
CA PRO A 59 -4.00 -12.23 9.40
C PRO A 59 -4.55 -10.99 10.14
N ALA A 60 -3.95 -9.82 9.94
CA ALA A 60 -4.42 -8.59 10.57
C ALA A 60 -5.82 -8.18 10.07
N VAL A 61 -6.06 -8.30 8.76
CA VAL A 61 -7.37 -8.01 8.16
C VAL A 61 -8.44 -8.98 8.69
N LEU A 62 -8.14 -10.28 8.74
CA LEU A 62 -9.07 -11.27 9.26
C LEU A 62 -9.44 -11.01 10.72
N GLU A 63 -8.47 -10.60 11.55
CA GLU A 63 -8.75 -10.25 12.94
C GLU A 63 -9.63 -9.00 13.05
N GLN A 64 -9.37 -7.95 12.25
CA GLN A 64 -10.23 -6.76 12.20
C GLN A 64 -11.66 -7.10 11.77
N VAL A 65 -11.81 -7.96 10.77
CA VAL A 65 -13.12 -8.43 10.30
C VAL A 65 -13.86 -9.21 11.41
N ARG A 66 -13.17 -10.12 12.10
CA ARG A 66 -13.75 -10.89 13.21
C ARG A 66 -14.27 -9.98 14.33
N VAL A 67 -13.48 -8.99 14.72
CA VAL A 67 -13.88 -7.98 15.72
C VAL A 67 -15.10 -7.20 15.25
N GLY A 68 -15.11 -6.75 14.00
CA GLY A 68 -16.25 -6.02 13.41
C GLY A 68 -17.56 -6.82 13.43
N TYR A 69 -17.52 -8.10 13.05
CA TYR A 69 -18.70 -8.98 13.12
C TYR A 69 -19.17 -9.22 14.56
N ALA A 70 -18.26 -9.40 15.51
CA ALA A 70 -18.61 -9.56 16.92
C ALA A 70 -19.32 -8.30 17.47
N GLU A 71 -18.89 -7.11 17.08
CA GLU A 71 -19.56 -5.85 17.45
C GLU A 71 -20.93 -5.70 16.79
N ALA A 72 -21.08 -6.08 15.52
CA ALA A 72 -22.37 -6.05 14.83
C ALA A 72 -23.41 -6.96 15.53
N LEU A 73 -23.00 -8.17 15.93
CA LEU A 73 -23.87 -9.10 16.64
C LEU A 73 -24.37 -8.54 17.98
N LYS A 74 -23.51 -7.84 18.74
CA LYS A 74 -23.90 -7.17 19.99
C LYS A 74 -24.97 -6.10 19.78
N ARG A 75 -24.97 -5.43 18.62
CA ARG A 75 -25.93 -4.36 18.30
C ARG A 75 -27.29 -4.89 17.85
N ILE A 76 -27.33 -6.09 17.26
CA ILE A 76 -28.59 -6.74 16.85
C ILE A 76 -29.34 -7.32 18.05
N GLY A 77 -28.63 -7.73 19.10
CA GLY A 77 -29.22 -8.24 20.34
C GLY A 77 -29.74 -7.17 21.31
N LYS A 78 -29.80 -5.91 20.90
CA LYS A 78 -30.26 -4.76 21.69
C LYS A 78 -31.52 -4.16 21.05
#